data_AF-A0A4R0KDG7-F1
#
_entry.id   AF-A0A4R0KDG7-F1
#
_cell.length_a   1.000
_cell.length_b   1.000
_cell.length_c   1.000
_cell.angle_alpha   90.00
_cell.angle_beta   90.00
_cell.angle_gamma   90.00
#
_symmetry.space_group_name_H-M   'P 1'
#
loop_
_entity.id
_entity.type
_entity.pdbx_description
1 polymer ?
#
loop_
_entity_poly.entity_id
_entity_poly.type
_entity_poly.pdbx_seq_one_letter_code
_entity_poly.pdbx_strand_id
1 'polypeptide(L)'
;MTTTTSASHRLDVLNPLWAALTGAAIYGLAMTAGEVFNLNADPDNGPQTSMAEIALYVGIVVAAGVIAVWLGLRARAGSPGRLAGTALGLGIAAAATYAVFWSGWPLVFGAVTVALAVEHRRRVGSFGPVTVIALILGAAALVAAAITCVLG
;
A
#
# COMPACT_ATOMS: atom_id res chain seq x y z
N MET A 1 29.59 -30.73 -18.12
CA MET A 1 28.12 -30.82 -18.02
C MET A 1 27.66 -29.53 -17.37
N THR A 2 27.11 -28.61 -18.16
CA THR A 2 26.76 -27.25 -17.72
C THR A 2 25.28 -27.25 -17.39
N THR A 3 24.94 -27.20 -16.11
CA THR A 3 23.55 -27.08 -15.66
C THR A 3 23.06 -25.66 -15.93
N THR A 4 22.46 -25.45 -17.10
CA THR A 4 21.61 -24.28 -17.37
C THR A 4 20.35 -24.41 -16.54
N THR A 5 20.29 -23.73 -15.40
CA THR A 5 19.07 -23.52 -14.65
C THR A 5 18.13 -22.66 -15.48
N SER A 6 17.04 -23.27 -15.97
CA SER A 6 15.91 -22.53 -16.55
C SER A 6 15.35 -21.59 -15.47
N ALA A 7 15.75 -20.32 -15.51
CA ALA A 7 15.15 -19.28 -14.69
C ALA A 7 13.71 -19.09 -15.16
N SER A 8 12.77 -19.79 -14.51
CA SER A 8 11.35 -19.52 -14.72
C SER A 8 11.12 -18.07 -14.32
N HIS A 9 10.77 -17.21 -15.28
CA HIS A 9 10.32 -15.83 -15.07
C HIS A 9 8.95 -15.82 -14.35
N ARG A 10 8.87 -16.42 -13.15
CA ARG A 10 7.68 -16.29 -12.31
C ARG A 10 7.65 -14.84 -11.81
N LEU A 11 6.68 -14.08 -12.30
CA LEU A 11 6.31 -12.79 -11.74
C LEU A 11 6.11 -12.96 -10.23
N ASP A 12 6.96 -12.30 -9.46
CA ASP A 12 6.87 -12.29 -8.01
C ASP A 12 5.80 -11.28 -7.59
N VAL A 13 4.55 -11.74 -7.54
CA VAL A 13 3.37 -10.92 -7.20
C VAL A 13 3.46 -10.32 -5.79
N LEU A 14 4.31 -10.87 -4.91
CA LEU A 14 4.56 -10.35 -3.55
C LEU A 14 5.72 -9.35 -3.49
N ASN A 15 6.18 -8.86 -4.65
CA ASN A 15 7.16 -7.79 -4.68
C ASN A 15 6.57 -6.51 -4.06
N PRO A 16 7.27 -5.89 -3.08
CA PRO A 16 6.83 -4.62 -2.47
C PRO A 16 6.55 -3.53 -3.49
N LEU A 17 7.26 -3.51 -4.63
CA LEU A 17 7.02 -2.57 -5.72
C LEU A 17 5.63 -2.76 -6.33
N TRP A 18 5.25 -3.99 -6.68
CA TRP A 18 3.93 -4.29 -7.22
C TRP A 18 2.83 -3.97 -6.21
N ALA A 19 3.05 -4.29 -4.94
CA ALA A 19 2.10 -3.94 -3.88
C ALA A 19 1.91 -2.43 -3.72
N ALA A 20 3.00 -1.65 -3.75
CA ALA A 20 2.94 -0.19 -3.67
C ALA A 20 2.22 0.41 -4.89
N LEU A 21 2.50 -0.10 -6.10
CA LEU A 21 1.81 0.32 -7.33
C LEU A 21 0.31 0.01 -7.26
N THR A 22 -0.09 -1.15 -6.74
CA THR A 22 -1.50 -1.48 -6.52
C THR A 22 -2.15 -0.49 -5.55
N GLY A 23 -1.49 -0.16 -4.43
CA GLY A 23 -1.99 0.85 -3.50
C GLY A 23 -2.16 2.23 -4.15
N ALA A 24 -1.19 2.66 -4.95
CA ALA A 24 -1.26 3.90 -5.71
C ALA A 24 -2.38 3.90 -6.78
N ALA A 25 -2.57 2.77 -7.46
CA ALA A 25 -3.66 2.61 -8.44
C ALA A 25 -5.03 2.65 -7.76
N ILE A 26 -5.19 2.00 -6.59
CA ILE A 26 -6.42 2.07 -5.80
C ILE A 26 -6.73 3.52 -5.41
N TYR A 27 -5.71 4.28 -5.00
CA TYR A 27 -5.88 5.70 -4.68
C TYR A 27 -6.39 6.51 -5.86
N GLY A 28 -5.75 6.39 -7.02
CA GLY A 28 -6.17 7.10 -8.24
C GLY A 28 -7.58 6.72 -8.67
N LEU A 29 -7.94 5.44 -8.60
CA LEU A 29 -9.27 4.95 -8.92
C LEU A 29 -10.33 5.43 -7.93
N ALA A 30 -10.02 5.45 -6.63
CA ALA A 30 -10.94 5.92 -5.59
C ALA A 30 -11.25 7.41 -5.75
N MET A 31 -10.23 8.24 -5.96
CA MET A 31 -10.39 9.67 -6.24
C MET A 31 -11.21 9.90 -7.52
N THR A 32 -10.89 9.17 -8.60
CA THR A 32 -11.62 9.28 -9.87
C THR A 32 -13.09 8.84 -9.72
N ALA A 33 -13.35 7.80 -8.94
CA ALA A 33 -14.71 7.34 -8.68
C ALA A 33 -15.51 8.38 -7.89
N GLY A 34 -14.93 8.98 -6.84
CA GLY A 34 -15.57 10.05 -6.07
C GLY A 34 -15.98 11.25 -6.95
N GLU A 35 -15.11 11.64 -7.89
CA GLU A 35 -15.38 12.70 -8.88
C GLU A 35 -16.45 12.29 -9.90
N VAL A 36 -16.31 11.13 -10.54
CA VAL A 36 -17.24 10.65 -11.59
C VAL A 36 -18.66 10.44 -11.06
N PHE A 37 -18.79 9.95 -9.82
CA PHE A 37 -20.09 9.77 -9.18
C PHE A 37 -20.57 11.02 -8.46
N ASN A 38 -19.84 12.14 -8.56
CA ASN A 38 -20.17 13.41 -7.91
C ASN A 38 -20.38 13.28 -6.39
N LEU A 39 -19.68 12.31 -5.78
CA LEU A 39 -19.72 12.03 -4.33
C LEU A 39 -18.76 12.94 -3.56
N ASN A 40 -17.68 13.40 -4.22
CA ASN A 40 -16.74 14.36 -3.64
C ASN A 40 -17.11 15.83 -3.90
N ALA A 41 -18.14 16.13 -4.68
CA ALA A 41 -18.35 17.45 -5.28
C ALA A 41 -18.46 18.62 -4.28
N ASP A 42 -17.77 19.72 -4.61
CA ASP A 42 -17.88 20.99 -3.89
C ASP A 42 -19.25 21.62 -4.19
N PRO A 43 -19.86 22.35 -3.24
CA PRO A 43 -21.15 23.00 -3.44
C PRO A 43 -21.23 23.92 -4.67
N ASP A 44 -20.07 24.38 -5.16
CA ASP A 44 -19.94 25.37 -6.23
C ASP A 44 -19.67 24.79 -7.64
N ASN A 45 -19.65 23.46 -7.82
CA ASN A 45 -19.49 22.78 -9.13
C ASN A 45 -18.26 23.21 -9.98
N GLY A 46 -17.23 23.80 -9.37
CA GLY A 46 -15.94 24.05 -10.02
C GLY A 46 -15.02 22.83 -10.00
N PRO A 47 -13.94 22.78 -10.82
CA PRO A 47 -12.93 21.72 -10.67
C PRO A 47 -12.30 21.80 -9.27
N GLN A 48 -12.52 20.77 -8.46
CA GLN A 48 -12.13 20.74 -7.04
C GLN A 48 -10.62 20.76 -6.79
N THR A 49 -9.81 20.41 -7.80
CA THR A 49 -8.38 20.21 -7.63
C THR A 49 -7.57 21.00 -8.65
N SER A 50 -6.76 21.92 -8.15
CA SER A 50 -5.77 22.64 -8.93
C SER A 50 -4.63 21.70 -9.38
N MET A 51 -3.91 22.07 -10.45
CA MET A 51 -2.72 21.33 -10.88
C MET A 51 -1.66 21.23 -9.78
N ALA A 52 -1.59 22.21 -8.88
CA ALA A 52 -0.70 22.20 -7.73
C ALA A 52 -1.10 21.14 -6.69
N GLU A 53 -2.40 20.97 -6.42
CA GLU A 53 -2.90 19.92 -5.52
C GLU A 53 -2.73 18.52 -6.11
N ILE A 54 -2.95 18.35 -7.42
CA ILE A 54 -2.67 17.09 -8.10
C ILE A 54 -1.17 16.74 -7.97
N ALA A 55 -0.28 17.70 -8.24
CA ALA A 55 1.16 17.49 -8.10
C ALA A 55 1.53 17.14 -6.65
N LEU A 56 0.89 17.78 -5.66
CA LEU A 56 1.06 17.47 -4.24
C LEU A 56 0.62 16.04 -3.92
N TYR A 57 -0.58 15.62 -4.35
CA TYR A 57 -1.08 14.26 -4.13
C TYR A 57 -0.18 13.19 -4.76
N VAL A 58 0.26 13.42 -6.00
CA VAL A 58 1.20 12.52 -6.68
C VAL A 58 2.53 12.46 -5.91
N GLY A 59 3.10 13.60 -5.53
CA GLY A 59 4.35 13.67 -4.78
C GLY A 59 4.27 12.92 -3.45
N ILE A 60 3.16 13.07 -2.74
CA ILE A 60 2.85 12.40 -1.49
C ILE A 60 2.75 10.88 -1.70
N VAL A 61 2.03 10.39 -2.72
CA VAL A 61 1.94 8.95 -3.05
C VAL A 61 3.29 8.37 -3.44
N VAL A 62 4.09 9.09 -4.22
CA VAL A 62 5.44 8.66 -4.61
C VAL A 62 6.34 8.56 -3.39
N ALA A 63 6.29 9.53 -2.47
CA ALA A 63 7.06 9.49 -1.23
C ALA A 63 6.70 8.25 -0.37
N ALA A 64 5.40 7.97 -0.20
CA ALA A 64 4.94 6.75 0.48
C ALA A 64 5.45 5.49 -0.24
N GLY A 65 5.35 5.46 -1.56
CA GLY A 65 5.84 4.36 -2.39
C GLY A 65 7.33 4.08 -2.18
N VAL A 66 8.17 5.12 -2.26
CA VAL A 66 9.62 5.00 -2.05
C VAL A 66 9.93 4.43 -0.66
N ILE A 67 9.30 4.97 0.39
CA ILE A 67 9.53 4.53 1.77
C ILE A 67 9.12 3.06 1.93
N ALA A 68 7.90 2.71 1.51
CA ALA A 68 7.34 1.38 1.68
C ALA A 68 8.09 0.32 0.89
N VAL A 69 8.45 0.62 -0.37
CA VAL A 69 9.21 -0.27 -1.23
C VAL A 69 10.62 -0.47 -0.68
N TRP A 70 11.30 0.61 -0.27
CA TRP A 70 12.64 0.50 0.31
C TRP A 70 12.65 -0.35 1.59
N LEU A 71 11.73 -0.08 2.51
CA LEU A 71 11.58 -0.86 3.75
C LEU A 71 11.18 -2.32 3.45
N GLY A 72 10.24 -2.54 2.53
CA GLY A 72 9.77 -3.86 2.16
C GLY A 72 10.84 -4.72 1.49
N LEU A 73 11.60 -4.14 0.54
CA LEU A 73 12.71 -4.83 -0.11
C LEU A 73 13.81 -5.18 0.90
N ARG A 74 14.14 -4.23 1.79
CA ARG A 74 15.07 -4.49 2.88
C ARG A 74 14.54 -5.61 3.78
N ALA A 75 13.28 -5.59 4.19
CA ALA A 75 12.70 -6.64 5.01
C ALA A 75 12.77 -8.01 4.33
N ARG A 76 12.43 -8.09 3.04
CA ARG A 76 12.47 -9.34 2.25
C ARG A 76 13.86 -9.92 2.09
N ALA A 77 14.92 -9.11 2.09
CA ALA A 77 16.29 -9.60 2.06
C ALA A 77 16.77 -10.16 3.43
N GLY A 78 15.99 -9.97 4.50
CA GLY A 78 16.34 -10.39 5.86
C GLY A 78 15.64 -11.65 6.35
N SER A 79 15.70 -11.87 7.67
CA SER A 79 15.03 -12.97 8.36
C SER A 79 13.50 -12.80 8.39
N PRO A 80 12.74 -13.89 8.58
CA PRO A 80 11.28 -13.80 8.74
C PRO A 80 10.84 -12.85 9.86
N GLY A 81 11.60 -12.78 10.96
CA GLY A 81 11.32 -11.82 12.04
C GLY A 81 11.38 -10.35 11.57
N ARG A 82 12.33 -10.01 10.68
CA ARG A 82 12.41 -8.65 10.11
C ARG A 82 11.21 -8.36 9.19
N LEU A 83 10.76 -9.35 8.44
CA LEU A 83 9.53 -9.26 7.63
C LEU A 83 8.29 -8.97 8.50
N ALA A 84 8.10 -9.74 9.57
CA ALA A 84 6.99 -9.53 10.49
C ALA A 84 7.03 -8.14 11.15
N GLY A 85 8.21 -7.71 11.61
CA GLY A 85 8.39 -6.40 12.21
C GLY A 85 8.12 -5.25 11.24
N THR A 86 8.62 -5.33 10.01
CA THR A 86 8.35 -4.31 8.98
C THR A 86 6.89 -4.30 8.55
N ALA A 87 6.25 -5.47 8.41
CA ALA A 87 4.81 -5.54 8.14
C ALA A 87 4.02 -4.85 9.25
N LEU A 88 4.32 -5.13 10.53
CA LEU A 88 3.65 -4.46 11.65
C LEU A 88 3.89 -2.95 11.63
N GLY A 89 5.13 -2.51 11.41
CA GLY A 89 5.47 -1.09 11.35
C GLY A 89 4.71 -0.35 10.24
N LEU A 90 4.62 -0.94 9.04
CA LEU A 90 3.85 -0.37 7.93
C LEU A 90 2.34 -0.44 8.19
N GLY A 91 1.83 -1.47 8.86
CA GLY A 91 0.42 -1.55 9.26
C GLY A 91 0.02 -0.47 10.27
N ILE A 92 0.88 -0.22 11.26
CA ILE A 92 0.72 0.89 12.21
C ILE A 92 0.81 2.23 11.48
N ALA A 93 1.79 2.40 10.59
CA ALA A 93 1.93 3.62 9.80
C ALA A 93 0.68 3.86 8.92
N ALA A 94 0.13 2.82 8.28
CA ALA A 94 -1.10 2.92 7.50
C ALA A 94 -2.26 3.41 8.36
N ALA A 95 -2.48 2.81 9.53
CA ALA A 95 -3.54 3.23 10.45
C ALA A 95 -3.35 4.66 10.99
N ALA A 96 -2.11 5.02 11.36
CA ALA A 96 -1.79 6.36 11.86
C ALA A 96 -1.95 7.42 10.76
N THR A 97 -1.48 7.12 9.55
CA THR A 97 -1.62 8.03 8.40
C THR A 97 -3.07 8.19 7.99
N TYR A 98 -3.91 7.16 8.11
CA TYR A 98 -5.35 7.31 7.87
C TYR A 98 -5.99 8.34 8.81
N ALA A 99 -5.59 8.37 10.08
CA ALA A 99 -6.11 9.32 11.06
C ALA A 99 -5.61 10.77 10.87
N VAL A 100 -4.43 10.95 10.28
CA VAL A 100 -3.74 12.26 10.20
C VAL A 100 -3.72 12.84 8.78
N PHE A 101 -3.69 11.99 7.75
CA PHE A 101 -3.51 12.35 6.34
C PHE A 101 -4.46 11.54 5.44
N TRP A 102 -5.44 12.22 4.86
CA TRP A 102 -6.38 11.66 3.87
C TRP A 102 -5.77 11.50 2.46
N SER A 103 -4.46 11.33 2.39
CA SER A 103 -3.72 11.17 1.13
C SER A 103 -3.38 9.70 0.92
N GLY A 104 -3.00 9.27 -0.29
CA GLY A 104 -2.81 7.84 -0.65
C GLY A 104 -1.79 7.00 0.17
N TRP A 105 -1.25 7.52 1.28
CA TRP A 105 -0.35 6.82 2.20
C TRP A 105 -0.95 5.55 2.81
N PRO A 106 -2.17 5.56 3.39
CA PRO A 106 -2.76 4.35 3.98
C PRO A 106 -2.96 3.25 2.94
N LEU A 107 -3.26 3.63 1.70
CA LEU A 107 -3.44 2.71 0.58
C LEU A 107 -2.12 2.05 0.18
N VAL A 108 -1.05 2.84 0.02
CA VAL A 108 0.28 2.32 -0.32
C VAL A 108 0.86 1.48 0.83
N PHE A 109 0.86 2.00 2.06
CA PHE A 109 1.38 1.30 3.23
C PHE A 109 0.57 0.05 3.55
N GLY A 110 -0.76 0.12 3.47
CA GLY A 110 -1.64 -1.02 3.66
C GLY A 110 -1.40 -2.12 2.64
N ALA A 111 -1.27 -1.78 1.35
CA ALA A 111 -1.03 -2.76 0.29
C ALA A 111 0.33 -3.47 0.46
N VAL A 112 1.39 -2.71 0.76
CA VAL A 112 2.72 -3.29 1.02
C VAL A 112 2.69 -4.14 2.29
N THR A 113 2.00 -3.70 3.34
CA THR A 113 1.84 -4.48 4.58
C THR A 113 1.21 -5.85 4.31
N VAL A 114 0.11 -5.89 3.55
CA VAL A 114 -0.57 -7.13 3.16
C VAL A 114 0.40 -8.04 2.40
N ALA A 115 1.13 -7.51 1.42
CA ALA A 115 2.10 -8.29 0.65
C ALA A 115 3.22 -8.87 1.53
N LEU A 116 3.77 -8.10 2.47
CA LEU A 116 4.81 -8.57 3.40
C LEU A 116 4.27 -9.62 4.39
N ALA A 117 3.04 -9.47 4.88
CA ALA A 117 2.41 -10.46 5.75
C ALA A 117 2.18 -11.79 5.02
N VAL A 118 1.73 -11.74 3.76
CA VAL A 118 1.56 -12.93 2.92
C VAL A 118 2.92 -13.56 2.58
N GLU A 119 3.94 -12.76 2.30
CA GLU A 119 5.31 -13.23 2.08
C GLU A 119 5.89 -13.90 3.34
N HIS A 120 5.62 -13.37 4.53
CA HIS A 120 5.99 -14.02 5.78
C HIS A 120 5.36 -15.40 5.90
N ARG A 121 4.04 -15.51 5.64
CA ARG A 121 3.34 -16.81 5.64
C ARG A 121 3.95 -17.77 4.62
N ARG A 122 4.35 -17.30 3.43
CA ARG A 122 5.04 -18.15 2.44
C ARG A 122 6.36 -18.71 2.94
N ARG A 123 7.13 -17.94 3.74
CA ARG A 123 8.43 -18.37 4.26
C ARG A 123 8.35 -19.27 5.48
N VAL A 124 7.38 -19.04 6.35
CA VAL A 124 7.26 -19.72 7.65
C VAL A 124 6.21 -20.85 7.63
N GLY A 125 5.29 -20.85 6.66
CA GLY A 125 4.21 -21.83 6.53
C GLY A 125 2.94 -21.48 7.32
N SER A 126 3.00 -20.54 8.25
CA SER A 126 1.87 -20.07 9.05
C SER A 126 1.94 -18.55 9.31
N PHE A 127 0.82 -17.97 9.74
CA PHE A 127 0.81 -16.61 10.24
C PHE A 127 1.13 -16.61 11.74
N GLY A 128 2.12 -15.80 12.14
CA GLY A 128 2.31 -15.48 13.54
C GLY A 128 1.33 -14.39 14.01
N PRO A 129 1.10 -14.23 15.32
CA PRO A 129 0.18 -13.23 15.86
C PRO A 129 0.50 -11.80 15.38
N VAL A 130 1.79 -11.44 15.37
CA VAL A 130 2.27 -10.13 14.90
C VAL A 130 1.88 -9.87 13.45
N THR A 131 2.09 -10.86 12.57
CA THR A 131 1.73 -10.74 11.15
C THR A 131 0.22 -10.71 10.91
N VAL A 132 -0.58 -11.36 11.76
CA VAL A 132 -2.04 -11.24 11.70
C VAL A 132 -2.48 -9.82 12.09
N ILE A 133 -1.95 -9.29 13.18
CA ILE A 133 -2.25 -7.91 13.61
C ILE A 133 -1.85 -6.92 12.51
N ALA A 134 -0.64 -7.05 11.97
CA ALA A 134 -0.16 -6.24 10.86
C ALA A 134 -1.09 -6.32 9.64
N LEU A 135 -1.49 -7.54 9.26
CA LEU A 135 -2.39 -7.78 8.12
C LEU A 135 -3.75 -7.11 8.34
N ILE A 136 -4.36 -7.29 9.52
CA ILE A 136 -5.67 -6.70 9.84
C ILE A 136 -5.57 -5.18 9.83
N LEU A 137 -4.56 -4.59 10.49
CA LEU A 137 -4.35 -3.15 10.50
C LEU A 137 -4.15 -2.58 9.09
N GLY A 138 -3.25 -3.18 8.31
CA GLY A 138 -2.95 -2.74 6.95
C GLY A 138 -4.14 -2.87 6.01
N ALA A 139 -4.86 -3.99 6.07
CA ALA A 139 -6.05 -4.22 5.24
C ALA A 139 -7.21 -3.29 5.63
N ALA A 140 -7.46 -3.11 6.93
CA ALA A 140 -8.52 -2.22 7.41
C ALA A 140 -8.22 -0.78 7.05
N ALA A 141 -6.98 -0.30 7.25
CA ALA A 141 -6.59 1.06 6.86
C ALA A 141 -6.69 1.28 5.35
N LEU A 142 -6.30 0.30 4.53
CA LEU A 142 -6.45 0.38 3.07
C LEU A 142 -7.92 0.48 2.66
N VAL A 143 -8.78 -0.41 3.19
CA VAL A 143 -10.20 -0.41 2.83
C VAL A 143 -10.89 0.88 3.31
N ALA A 144 -10.63 1.29 4.55
CA ALA A 144 -11.18 2.53 5.10
C ALA A 144 -10.75 3.74 4.25
N ALA A 145 -9.46 3.87 3.94
CA ALA A 145 -8.98 4.97 3.10
C ALA A 145 -9.57 4.95 1.69
N ALA A 146 -9.73 3.77 1.07
CA ALA A 146 -10.35 3.67 -0.25
C ALA A 146 -11.80 4.17 -0.23
N ILE A 147 -12.56 3.80 0.81
CA ILE A 147 -13.95 4.26 0.99
C ILE A 147 -13.98 5.78 1.20
N THR A 148 -13.15 6.30 2.10
CA THR A 148 -13.08 7.74 2.39
C THR A 148 -12.69 8.54 1.14
N CYS A 149 -11.72 8.08 0.33
CA CYS A 149 -11.37 8.78 -0.92
C CYS A 149 -12.52 8.82 -1.95
N VAL A 150 -13.47 7.89 -1.89
CA VAL A 150 -14.66 7.88 -2.76
C VAL A 150 -15.78 8.79 -2.22
N LEU A 151 -15.92 8.88 -0.90
CA LEU A 151 -17.05 9.56 -0.25
C LEU A 151 -16.78 11.01 0.14
N GLY A 152 -15.52 11.42 0.24
CA GLY A 152 -15.12 12.70 0.84
C GLY A 152 -15.23 12.67 2.35
#